data_AF-A0AAW9NYC2-F1
#
_entry.id   AF-A0AAW9NYC2-F1
#
_cell.length_a   1.000
_cell.length_b   1.000
_cell.length_c   1.000
_cell.angle_alpha   90.00
_cell.angle_beta   90.00
_cell.angle_gamma   90.00
#
_symmetry.space_group_name_H-M   'P 1'
#
loop_
_entity.id
_entity.type
_entity.pdbx_description
1 polymer ?
#
loop_
_entity_poly.entity_id
_entity_poly.type
_entity_poly.pdbx_seq_one_letter_code
_entity_poly.pdbx_strand_id
1 'polypeptide(L)' 'MYQKLWEVIQLFKEQDFIGQAEWAYAEEVLDVDTFQLLQEQMEEKVHLISETWQ' A
#
# COMPACT_ATOMS: atom_id res chain seq x y z
N MET A 1 1.44 -14.66 5.93
CA MET A 1 0.79 -13.34 6.11
C MET A 1 1.56 -12.23 5.42
N TYR A 2 2.87 -12.06 5.66
CA TYR A 2 3.66 -10.96 5.06
C TYR A 2 3.91 -11.02 3.54
N GLN A 3 3.82 -12.20 2.91
CA GLN A 3 4.15 -12.35 1.49
C GLN A 3 3.17 -11.60 0.57
N LYS A 4 1.87 -11.65 0.89
CA LYS A 4 0.81 -10.99 0.12
C LYS A 4 0.88 -9.46 0.19
N LEU A 5 1.13 -8.93 1.39
CA LEU A 5 1.37 -7.50 1.58
C LEU A 5 2.61 -7.04 0.81
N TRP A 6 3.68 -7.83 0.84
CA TRP A 6 4.88 -7.53 0.08
C TRP A 6 4.64 -7.51 -1.44
N GLU A 7 3.87 -8.46 -1.97
CA GLU A 7 3.48 -8.50 -3.39
C GLU A 7 2.71 -7.24 -3.80
N VAL A 8 1.74 -6.80 -3.00
CA VAL A 8 1.00 -5.55 -3.23
C VAL A 8 1.91 -4.32 -3.18
N ILE A 9 2.81 -4.24 -2.19
CA ILE A 9 3.77 -3.13 -2.08
C ILE A 9 4.72 -3.09 -3.29
N GLN A 10 5.19 -4.25 -3.78
CA GLN A 10 6.01 -4.30 -4.98
C GLN A 10 5.24 -3.83 -6.21
N LEU A 11 4.00 -4.29 -6.37
CA LEU A 11 3.11 -3.87 -7.45
C LEU A 11 2.89 -2.35 -7.46
N PHE A 12 2.73 -1.75 -6.28
CA PHE A 12 2.52 -0.31 -6.13
C PHE A 12 3.81 0.48 -6.36
N LYS A 13 4.97 -0.05 -5.96
CA LYS A 13 6.28 0.59 -6.11
C LYS A 13 6.76 0.64 -7.57
N GLU A 14 6.41 -0.36 -8.37
CA GLU A 14 6.83 -0.47 -9.77
C GLU A 14 5.97 0.37 -10.72
N GLN A 15 4.83 0.89 -10.27
CA GLN A 15 3.93 1.71 -11.08
C GLN A 15 4.06 3.20 -10.77
N ASP A 16 4.18 4.02 -11.81
CA ASP A 16 4.15 5.49 -11.70
C ASP A 16 2.74 6.02 -11.33
N PHE A 17 1.70 5.21 -11.54
CA PHE A 17 0.32 5.52 -11.21
C PHE A 17 -0.42 4.27 -10.74
N ILE A 18 -1.00 4.33 -9.54
CA ILE A 18 -1.81 3.23 -9.00
C ILE A 18 -3.26 3.44 -9.46
N GLY A 19 -3.73 2.55 -10.34
CA GLY A 19 -5.08 2.58 -10.88
C GLY A 19 -6.09 1.76 -10.09
N GLN A 20 -7.34 1.76 -10.56
CA GLN A 20 -8.41 0.97 -9.92
C GLN A 20 -8.14 -0.55 -9.94
N ALA A 21 -7.41 -1.06 -10.94
CA ALA A 21 -7.12 -2.48 -11.05
C ALA A 21 -6.16 -2.96 -9.94
N GLU A 22 -5.14 -2.15 -9.65
CA GLU A 22 -4.17 -2.39 -8.59
C GLU A 22 -4.84 -2.37 -7.21
N TRP A 23 -5.76 -1.42 -6.99
CA TRP A 23 -6.56 -1.34 -5.77
C TRP A 23 -7.51 -2.53 -5.59
N ALA A 24 -8.19 -2.96 -6.66
CA ALA A 24 -9.07 -4.13 -6.61
C ALA A 24 -8.28 -5.42 -6.30
N TYR A 25 -7.07 -5.55 -6.85
CA TYR A 25 -6.19 -6.67 -6.52
C TYR A 25 -5.74 -6.65 -5.05
N ALA A 26 -5.37 -5.47 -4.53
CA ALA A 26 -5.00 -5.33 -3.13
C ALA A 26 -6.16 -5.69 -2.18
N GLU A 27 -7.40 -5.29 -2.52
CA GLU A 27 -8.60 -5.61 -1.74
C GLU A 27 -8.91 -7.11 -1.72
N GLU A 28 -8.70 -7.81 -2.85
CA GLU A 28 -8.96 -9.25 -2.95
C GLU A 28 -7.93 -10.09 -2.17
N VAL A 29 -6.67 -9.63 -2.16
CA VAL A 29 -5.56 -10.43 -1.67
C VAL A 29 -5.28 -10.21 -0.18
N LEU A 30 -5.44 -8.97 0.30
CA LEU A 30 -5.20 -8.58 1.68
C LEU A 30 -6.42 -8.85 2.56
N ASP A 31 -6.20 -9.03 3.87
CA ASP A 31 -7.28 -8.95 4.84
C ASP A 31 -7.79 -7.50 4.96
N VAL A 32 -9.05 -7.36 5.38
CA VAL A 32 -9.75 -6.07 5.45
C VAL A 32 -8.98 -5.05 6.28
N ASP A 33 -8.44 -5.45 7.44
CA ASP A 33 -7.70 -4.56 8.34
C ASP A 33 -6.41 -4.04 7.67
N THR A 34 -5.67 -4.93 7.00
CA THR A 34 -4.44 -4.58 6.28
C THR A 34 -4.72 -3.72 5.05
N PHE A 35 -5.81 -3.99 4.31
CA PHE A 35 -6.21 -3.18 3.18
C PHE A 35 -6.64 -1.77 3.59
N GLN A 36 -7.42 -1.64 4.66
CA GLN A 36 -7.81 -0.34 5.21
C GLN A 36 -6.59 0.48 5.63
N LEU A 37 -5.64 -0.14 6.32
CA LEU A 37 -4.39 0.53 6.70
C LEU A 37 -3.60 1.01 5.46
N LEU A 38 -3.55 0.20 4.39
CA LEU A 38 -2.91 0.58 3.14
C LEU A 38 -3.59 1.79 2.48
N GLN A 39 -4.93 1.80 2.46
CA GLN A 39 -5.72 2.93 1.95
C GLN A 39 -5.46 4.21 2.75
N GLU A 40 -5.50 4.13 4.08
CA GLU A 40 -5.23 5.26 4.98
C GLU A 40 -3.83 5.84 4.73
N GLN A 41 -2.80 4.98 4.60
CA GLN A 41 -1.42 5.42 4.34
C GLN A 41 -1.19 6.05 2.96
N MET A 42 -2.09 5.80 2.00
CA MET A 42 -2.01 6.34 0.64
C MET A 42 -2.87 7.59 0.45
N GLU A 43 -4.04 7.65 1.11
CA GLU A 43 -4.95 8.81 1.08
C GLU A 43 -4.48 9.94 2.00
N GLU A 44 -4.05 9.62 3.23
CA GLU A 44 -3.20 10.55 3.95
C GLU A 44 -1.91 10.61 3.14
N LYS A 45 -1.55 11.78 2.62
CA LYS A 45 -0.19 12.04 2.17
C LYS A 45 0.71 11.84 3.39
N VAL A 46 1.11 10.61 3.67
CA VAL A 46 1.94 10.34 4.83
C VAL A 46 3.27 10.98 4.48
N HIS A 47 3.51 12.12 5.11
CA HIS A 47 4.80 12.74 5.28
C HIS A 47 5.67 11.79 6.12
N LEU A 48 6.00 10.60 5.57
CA LEU A 48 7.00 9.68 6.09
C LEU A 48 8.39 10.16 5.68
N ILE A 49 8.64 11.46 5.82
CA ILE A 49 9.97 11.94 6.14
C ILE A 49 9.95 12.00 7.66
N SER A 50 10.22 10.87 8.32
CA SER A 50 10.62 10.94 9.72
C SER A 50 11.93 11.74 9.74
N GLU A 51 11.86 12.98 10.20
CA GLU A 51 13.04 13.85 10.43
C GLU A 51 14.09 13.19 11.36
N THR A 52 13.72 12.08 12.01
CA THR A 52 14.55 11.30 12.94
C THR A 52 15.32 10.10 12.36
N TRP A 53 15.27 9.82 11.05
CA TRP A 53 16.25 8.89 10.44
C TRP A 53 17.48 9.68 9.98
N GLN A 54 18.32 10.08 10.94
CA GLN A 54 19.71 10.48 10.73
C GLN A 54 20.65 9.42 11.28
#